data_AF-A0A7C2PU29-F1
#
_entry.id   AF-A0A7C2PU29-F1
#
_cell.length_a   1.000
_cell.length_b   1.000
_cell.length_c   1.000
_cell.angle_alpha   90.00
_cell.angle_beta   90.00
_cell.angle_gamma   90.00
#
_symmetry.space_group_name_H-M   'P 1'
#
loop_
_entity.id
_entity.type
_entity.pdbx_description
1 polymer ?
#
loop_
_entity_poly.entity_id
_entity_poly.type
_entity_poly.pdbx_seq_one_letter_code
_entity_poly.pdbx_strand_id
1 'polypeptide(L)'
;MSRRLRQPAWALAADTLTQQVEYVPAFFTRALPESRPTTREAAAQAFDEVWQAFDREYAMFVLKPQVDWSGLREEYRPRAQAARTEYDLAAVLAEMLRRLEDLHVSVRLGPEWLPGYTRPRPLNASWAAVERTVGALQKSHADLVWARTSDGVGYVNVRRLNGEEPRWLDLDPFGTPLDGRGVQPAIRIDAKPEDFTPERDPVLEAALTHLRKQPQAERKPARRQ
;
A
#
# COMPACT_ATOMS: atom_id res chain seq x y z
N MET A 1 34.07 23.03 -18.28
CA MET A 1 33.35 23.39 -17.03
C MET A 1 32.34 22.28 -16.73
N SER A 2 32.67 21.36 -15.83
CA SER A 2 31.82 20.20 -15.53
C SER A 2 30.69 20.62 -14.58
N ARG A 3 29.45 20.66 -15.10
CA ARG A 3 28.24 20.80 -14.28
C ARG A 3 28.12 19.55 -13.42
N ARG A 4 28.44 19.64 -12.14
CA ARG A 4 28.07 18.59 -11.17
C ARG A 4 26.55 18.56 -11.08
N LEU A 5 25.93 17.59 -11.74
CA LEU A 5 24.52 17.25 -11.54
C LEU A 5 24.35 16.92 -10.05
N ARG A 6 23.53 17.70 -9.33
CA ARG A 6 23.13 17.35 -7.97
C ARG A 6 22.28 16.09 -8.08
N GLN A 7 22.70 15.01 -7.43
CA GLN A 7 22.00 13.73 -7.45
C GLN A 7 21.01 13.67 -6.27
N PRO A 8 19.77 13.23 -6.48
CA PRO A 8 18.80 13.10 -5.39
C PRO A 8 19.11 11.87 -4.51
N ALA A 9 18.76 11.95 -3.23
CA ALA A 9 19.10 10.96 -2.20
C ALA A 9 18.55 9.53 -2.45
N TRP A 10 17.56 9.37 -3.34
CA TRP A 10 16.98 8.07 -3.70
C TRP A 10 17.77 7.31 -4.79
N ALA A 11 18.73 7.95 -5.45
CA ALA A 11 19.62 7.31 -6.42
C ALA A 11 20.72 6.45 -5.74
N LEU A 12 20.75 6.45 -4.41
CA LEU A 12 21.63 5.68 -3.57
C LEU A 12 20.78 4.72 -2.73
N ALA A 13 21.05 3.42 -2.82
CA ALA A 13 20.58 2.47 -1.81
C ALA A 13 21.53 2.61 -0.61
N ALA A 14 21.18 3.48 0.33
CA ALA A 14 21.92 3.63 1.57
C ALA A 14 21.32 2.68 2.62
N ASP A 15 22.08 1.65 2.99
CA ASP A 15 21.78 0.89 4.20
C ASP A 15 22.26 1.72 5.40
N THR A 16 21.31 2.37 6.07
CA THR A 16 21.59 3.23 7.22
C THR A 16 22.05 2.46 8.46
N LEU A 17 21.92 1.13 8.48
CA LEU A 17 22.38 0.29 9.58
C LEU A 17 23.86 -0.10 9.41
N THR A 18 24.30 -0.30 8.17
CA THR A 18 25.69 -0.68 7.85
C THR A 18 26.56 0.47 7.36
N GLN A 19 25.97 1.67 7.17
CA GLN A 19 26.61 2.83 6.52
C GLN A 19 27.19 2.49 5.14
N GLN A 20 26.68 1.45 4.48
CA GLN A 20 27.08 1.08 3.14
C GLN A 20 26.15 1.73 2.13
N VAL A 21 26.76 2.31 1.09
CA VAL A 21 26.05 2.87 -0.05
C VAL A 21 26.30 1.95 -1.21
N GLU A 22 25.27 1.21 -1.65
CA GLU A 22 25.38 0.35 -2.82
C GLU A 22 25.10 1.17 -4.08
N TYR A 23 26.01 1.06 -5.04
CA TYR A 23 25.89 1.71 -6.34
C TYR A 23 24.86 0.97 -7.18
N VAL A 24 23.80 1.65 -7.63
CA VAL A 24 22.75 1.02 -8.47
C VAL A 24 22.81 1.61 -9.89
N PRO A 25 23.49 0.93 -10.85
CA PRO A 25 23.72 1.45 -12.20
C PRO A 25 22.45 1.83 -12.96
N ALA A 26 21.33 1.17 -12.67
CA ALA A 26 20.05 1.34 -13.36
C ALA A 26 19.43 2.74 -13.20
N PHE A 27 19.84 3.54 -12.21
CA PHE A 27 19.30 4.89 -11.99
C PHE A 27 20.09 6.00 -12.69
N PHE A 28 21.30 5.72 -13.20
CA PHE A 28 22.15 6.71 -13.84
C PHE A 28 21.84 6.92 -15.33
N THR A 29 21.14 5.97 -15.96
CA THR A 29 20.71 6.06 -17.36
C THR A 29 19.32 6.70 -17.52
N ARG A 30 18.61 6.93 -16.42
CA ARG A 30 17.29 7.57 -16.44
C ARG A 30 17.49 9.09 -16.51
N ALA A 31 17.07 9.68 -17.63
CA ALA A 31 16.95 11.14 -17.71
C ALA A 31 15.99 11.58 -16.59
N LEU A 32 16.49 12.43 -15.68
CA LEU A 32 15.60 13.10 -14.74
C LEU A 32 14.68 14.01 -15.57
N PRO A 33 13.36 14.04 -15.28
CA PRO A 33 12.49 15.01 -15.92
C PRO A 33 13.09 16.41 -15.75
N GLU A 34 13.07 17.22 -16.81
CA GLU A 34 13.46 18.62 -16.68
C GLU A 34 12.50 19.29 -15.70
N SER A 35 12.96 19.49 -14.46
CA SER A 35 12.15 20.14 -13.45
C SER A 35 12.24 21.64 -13.61
N ARG A 36 11.09 22.30 -13.65
CA ARG A 36 11.03 23.77 -13.72
C ARG A 36 11.62 24.38 -12.44
N PRO A 37 12.34 25.51 -12.54
CA PRO A 37 12.79 26.25 -11.37
C PRO A 37 11.62 26.73 -10.52
N THR A 38 11.80 26.79 -9.21
CA THR A 38 10.87 27.43 -8.28
C THR A 38 11.57 28.56 -7.52
N THR A 39 10.80 29.54 -7.06
CA THR A 39 11.29 30.56 -6.11
C THR A 39 11.09 30.08 -4.67
N ARG A 40 11.79 30.72 -3.73
CA ARG A 40 11.64 30.46 -2.30
C ARG A 40 10.21 30.69 -1.83
N GLU A 41 9.60 31.77 -2.29
CA GLU A 41 8.26 32.20 -1.91
C GLU A 41 7.21 31.22 -2.46
N ALA A 42 7.31 30.85 -3.74
CA ALA A 42 6.40 29.88 -4.35
C ALA A 42 6.51 28.50 -3.70
N ALA A 43 7.73 28.05 -3.37
CA ALA A 43 7.94 26.79 -2.69
C ALA A 43 7.38 26.77 -1.25
N ALA A 44 7.55 27.89 -0.52
CA ALA A 44 6.97 28.05 0.81
C ALA A 44 5.44 28.00 0.77
N GLN A 45 4.84 28.69 -0.19
CA GLN A 45 3.39 28.75 -0.35
C GLN A 45 2.82 27.36 -0.66
N ALA A 46 3.36 26.67 -1.67
CA ALA A 46 2.91 25.32 -2.02
C ALA A 46 3.08 24.33 -0.86
N PHE A 47 4.16 24.46 -0.09
CA PHE A 47 4.34 23.68 1.14
C PHE A 47 3.25 23.96 2.17
N ASP A 48 2.98 25.24 2.46
CA ASP A 48 1.96 25.64 3.43
C ASP A 48 0.55 25.19 2.99
N GLU A 49 0.24 25.24 1.69
CA GLU A 49 -1.04 24.76 1.14
C GLU A 49 -1.23 23.25 1.35
N VAL A 50 -0.22 22.43 1.02
CA VAL A 50 -0.25 20.98 1.27
C VAL A 50 -0.36 20.70 2.76
N TRP A 51 0.45 21.38 3.57
CA TRP A 51 0.46 21.16 5.02
C TRP A 51 -0.91 21.44 5.64
N GLN A 52 -1.53 22.57 5.26
CA GLN A 52 -2.85 22.96 5.73
C GLN A 52 -3.98 22.08 5.19
N ALA A 53 -3.87 21.55 3.97
CA ALA A 53 -4.86 20.62 3.43
C ALA A 53 -4.93 19.35 4.30
N PHE A 54 -3.77 18.76 4.63
CA PHE A 54 -3.71 17.62 5.54
C PHE A 54 -4.22 17.98 6.94
N ASP A 55 -3.80 19.12 7.49
CA ASP A 55 -4.24 19.59 8.82
C ASP A 55 -5.77 19.66 8.94
N ARG A 56 -6.46 20.04 7.86
CA ARG A 56 -7.93 20.13 7.83
C ARG A 56 -8.63 18.82 7.50
N GLU A 57 -8.07 18.03 6.59
CA GLU A 57 -8.83 16.99 5.88
C GLU A 57 -8.32 15.56 6.11
N TYR A 58 -7.11 15.39 6.67
CA TYR A 58 -6.54 14.06 6.85
C TYR A 58 -7.19 13.32 8.03
N ALA A 59 -8.07 12.36 7.71
CA ALA A 59 -8.88 11.64 8.68
C ALA A 59 -8.08 10.80 9.70
N MET A 60 -6.86 10.39 9.36
CA MET A 60 -6.12 9.39 10.12
C MET A 60 -5.29 9.96 11.28
N PHE A 61 -5.22 11.28 11.47
CA PHE A 61 -4.49 11.85 12.62
C PHE A 61 -5.00 11.33 13.96
N VAL A 62 -6.32 11.14 14.09
CA VAL A 62 -6.94 10.57 15.30
C VAL A 62 -6.45 9.15 15.61
N LEU A 63 -6.04 8.39 14.59
CA LEU A 63 -5.53 7.03 14.72
C LEU A 63 -3.99 6.97 14.80
N LYS A 64 -3.32 8.11 14.62
CA LYS A 64 -1.86 8.23 14.57
C LYS A 64 -1.38 9.29 15.57
N PRO A 65 -1.64 9.12 16.89
CA PRO A 65 -1.28 10.11 17.90
C PRO A 65 0.23 10.35 18.03
N GLN A 66 1.06 9.44 17.49
CA GLN A 66 2.51 9.60 17.40
C GLN A 66 2.98 10.57 16.32
N VAL A 67 2.10 11.01 15.41
CA VAL A 67 2.45 11.94 14.35
C VAL A 67 2.34 13.38 14.89
N ASP A 68 3.48 14.00 15.12
CA ASP A 68 3.55 15.44 15.43
C ASP A 68 3.47 16.27 14.14
N TRP A 69 2.25 16.55 13.68
CA TRP A 69 2.03 17.26 12.42
C TRP A 69 2.57 18.70 12.42
N SER A 70 2.44 19.39 13.56
CA SER A 70 3.00 20.74 13.73
C SER A 70 4.53 20.72 13.71
N GLY A 71 5.17 19.78 14.40
CA GLY A 71 6.62 19.61 14.37
C GLY A 71 7.16 19.32 12.96
N LEU A 72 6.44 18.51 12.17
CA LEU A 72 6.80 18.27 10.76
C LEU A 72 6.76 19.56 9.93
N ARG A 73 5.87 20.51 10.24
CA ARG A 73 5.88 21.82 9.59
C ARG A 73 7.18 22.57 9.86
N GLU A 74 7.58 22.60 11.13
CA GLU A 74 8.77 23.34 11.58
C GLU A 74 10.04 22.77 10.97
N GLU A 75 10.12 21.45 10.85
CA GLU A 75 11.25 20.75 10.24
C GLU A 75 11.31 20.92 8.71
N TYR A 76 10.19 20.70 8.01
CA TYR A 76 10.20 20.58 6.55
C TYR A 76 9.99 21.91 5.82
N ARG A 77 9.37 22.91 6.44
CA ARG A 77 9.13 24.21 5.79
C ARG A 77 10.42 24.95 5.39
N PRO A 78 11.48 25.02 6.22
CA PRO A 78 12.76 25.61 5.80
C PRO A 78 13.42 24.84 4.66
N ARG A 79 13.25 23.50 4.62
CA ARG A 79 13.76 22.64 3.54
C ARG A 79 13.03 22.90 2.23
N ALA A 80 11.72 23.09 2.27
CA ALA A 80 10.91 23.47 1.12
C ALA A 80 11.33 24.86 0.59
N GLN A 81 11.56 25.83 1.47
CA GLN A 81 12.07 27.16 1.09
C GLN A 81 13.44 27.12 0.39
N ALA A 82 14.26 26.11 0.68
CA ALA A 82 15.57 25.92 0.06
C ALA A 82 15.51 25.18 -1.29
N ALA A 83 14.33 24.67 -1.68
CA ALA A 83 14.12 24.02 -2.97
C ALA A 83 14.36 24.99 -4.12
N ARG A 84 15.06 24.52 -5.16
CA ARG A 84 15.40 25.33 -6.35
C ARG A 84 14.57 24.95 -7.56
N THR A 85 13.95 23.76 -7.52
CA THR A 85 13.13 23.20 -8.57
C THR A 85 11.84 22.62 -8.01
N GLU A 86 10.81 22.46 -8.84
CA GLU A 86 9.56 21.78 -8.47
C GLU A 86 9.82 20.35 -7.96
N TYR A 87 10.83 19.65 -8.50
CA TYR A 87 11.24 18.33 -8.06
C TYR A 87 11.84 18.34 -6.65
N ASP A 88 12.71 19.30 -6.34
CA ASP A 88 13.26 19.46 -4.98
C ASP A 88 12.12 19.65 -3.97
N LEU A 89 11.14 20.50 -4.31
CA LEU A 89 9.96 20.71 -3.47
C LEU A 89 9.12 19.44 -3.33
N ALA A 90 8.80 18.77 -4.44
CA ALA A 90 8.03 17.53 -4.42
C ALA A 90 8.71 16.45 -3.57
N ALA A 91 10.04 16.35 -3.62
CA ALA A 91 10.81 15.42 -2.81
C ALA A 91 10.74 15.75 -1.31
N VAL A 92 10.82 17.04 -0.94
CA VAL A 92 10.63 17.49 0.45
C VAL A 92 9.22 17.15 0.95
N LEU A 93 8.20 17.39 0.12
CA LEU A 93 6.81 17.03 0.45
C LEU A 93 6.62 15.53 0.61
N ALA A 94 7.17 14.73 -0.31
CA ALA A 94 7.08 13.27 -0.25
C ALA A 94 7.74 12.72 1.02
N GLU A 95 8.90 13.27 1.42
CA GLU A 95 9.58 12.87 2.63
C GLU A 95 8.80 13.24 3.90
N MET A 96 8.23 14.45 3.95
CA MET A 96 7.35 14.88 5.05
C MET A 96 6.13 13.94 5.15
N LEU A 97 5.43 13.71 4.04
CA LEU A 97 4.23 12.87 4.01
C LEU A 97 4.52 11.39 4.27
N ARG A 98 5.74 10.91 4.00
CA ARG A 98 6.18 9.56 4.37
C ARG A 98 6.14 9.32 5.88
N ARG A 99 6.27 10.37 6.70
CA ARG A 99 6.18 10.31 8.17
C ARG A 99 4.78 9.95 8.65
N LEU A 100 3.75 10.10 7.80
CA LEU A 100 2.40 9.63 8.09
C LEU A 100 2.30 8.10 8.10
N GLU A 101 3.27 7.38 7.53
CA GLU A 101 3.25 5.92 7.39
C GLU A 101 1.93 5.40 6.79
N ASP A 102 1.50 6.06 5.72
CA ASP A 102 0.27 5.77 5.00
C ASP A 102 0.58 5.33 3.57
N LEU A 103 0.06 4.16 3.18
CA LEU A 103 0.28 3.58 1.86
C LEU A 103 -0.54 4.27 0.76
N HIS A 104 -1.53 5.08 1.12
CA HIS A 104 -2.43 5.77 0.19
C HIS A 104 -2.01 7.22 -0.06
N VAL A 105 -1.08 7.74 0.73
CA VAL A 105 -0.56 9.10 0.54
C VAL A 105 0.65 9.06 -0.39
N SER A 106 0.57 9.82 -1.47
CA SER A 106 1.63 9.91 -2.47
C SER A 106 1.72 11.31 -3.07
N VAL A 107 2.92 11.69 -3.50
CA VAL A 107 3.16 12.95 -4.21
C VAL A 107 3.40 12.63 -5.67
N ARG A 108 2.72 13.36 -6.56
CA ARG A 108 2.91 13.25 -8.01
C ARG A 108 3.40 14.56 -8.59
N LEU A 109 4.48 14.52 -9.36
CA LEU A 109 4.97 15.63 -10.16
C LEU A 109 4.84 15.29 -11.65
N GLY A 110 3.87 15.91 -12.33
CA GLY A 110 3.54 15.55 -13.71
C GLY A 110 3.14 14.06 -13.83
N PRO A 111 3.82 13.25 -14.66
CA PRO A 111 3.56 11.82 -14.77
C PRO A 111 4.29 10.97 -13.71
N GLU A 112 5.19 11.55 -12.91
CA GLU A 112 6.05 10.82 -11.99
C GLU A 112 5.47 10.79 -10.57
N TRP A 113 5.34 9.59 -10.01
CA TRP A 113 5.05 9.39 -8.60
C TRP A 113 6.35 9.34 -7.81
N LEU A 114 6.45 10.16 -6.77
CA LEU A 114 7.58 10.13 -5.86
C LEU A 114 7.39 9.03 -4.79
N PRO A 115 8.48 8.42 -4.30
CA PRO A 115 8.39 7.39 -3.27
C PRO A 115 7.70 7.91 -2.00
N GLY A 116 6.55 7.32 -1.67
CA GLY A 116 5.87 7.51 -0.40
C GLY A 116 6.29 6.49 0.66
N TYR A 117 5.47 6.31 1.69
CA TYR A 117 5.66 5.21 2.62
C TYR A 117 5.35 3.89 1.93
N THR A 118 6.18 2.89 2.18
CA THR A 118 5.93 1.51 1.79
C THR A 118 6.31 0.60 2.94
N ARG A 119 5.69 -0.58 2.99
CA ARG A 119 6.00 -1.64 3.95
C ARG A 119 6.01 -2.99 3.24
N PRO A 120 6.81 -3.98 3.71
CA PRO A 120 6.74 -5.34 3.23
C PRO A 120 5.32 -5.88 3.35
N ARG A 121 4.82 -6.46 2.26
CA ARG A 121 3.49 -7.06 2.15
C ARG A 121 3.64 -8.40 1.44
N PRO A 122 4.13 -9.43 2.13
CA PRO A 122 4.22 -10.75 1.54
C PRO A 122 2.83 -11.23 1.13
N LEU A 123 2.76 -12.00 0.05
CA LEU A 123 1.52 -12.66 -0.34
C LEU A 123 1.13 -13.65 0.77
N ASN A 124 -0.16 -13.66 1.11
CA ASN A 124 -0.77 -14.59 2.05
C ASN A 124 -1.74 -15.55 1.33
N ALA A 125 -1.46 -15.83 0.06
CA ALA A 125 -2.21 -16.73 -0.79
C ALA A 125 -1.33 -17.25 -1.93
N SER A 126 -1.59 -18.46 -2.40
CA SER A 126 -0.90 -19.05 -3.55
C SER A 126 -1.86 -19.37 -4.69
N TRP A 127 -1.74 -18.65 -5.81
CA TRP A 127 -2.60 -18.85 -6.97
C TRP A 127 -2.43 -20.24 -7.61
N ALA A 128 -1.20 -20.73 -7.68
CA ALA A 128 -0.91 -22.07 -8.20
C ALA A 128 -1.50 -23.17 -7.28
N ALA A 129 -1.44 -22.99 -5.96
CA ALA A 129 -2.06 -23.92 -5.02
C ALA A 129 -3.59 -23.88 -5.10
N VAL A 130 -4.18 -22.71 -5.35
CA VAL A 130 -5.63 -22.56 -5.62
C VAL A 130 -6.03 -23.34 -6.86
N GLU A 131 -5.37 -23.14 -8.01
CA GLU A 131 -5.69 -23.86 -9.25
C GLU A 131 -5.59 -25.38 -9.08
N ARG A 132 -4.55 -25.83 -8.35
CA ARG A 132 -4.33 -27.25 -8.05
C ARG A 132 -5.42 -27.84 -7.14
N THR A 133 -5.80 -27.10 -6.09
CA THR A 133 -6.67 -27.60 -5.02
C THR A 133 -8.15 -27.49 -5.36
N VAL A 134 -8.53 -26.39 -6.01
CA VAL A 134 -9.93 -26.08 -6.31
C VAL A 134 -10.36 -26.67 -7.66
N GLY A 135 -9.43 -26.80 -8.61
CA GLY A 135 -9.68 -27.28 -9.96
C GLY A 135 -9.82 -26.16 -10.98
N ALA A 136 -10.46 -26.45 -12.12
CA ALA A 136 -10.52 -25.56 -13.27
C ALA A 136 -11.22 -24.22 -12.92
N LEU A 137 -10.42 -23.15 -12.87
CA LEU A 137 -10.88 -21.81 -12.59
C LEU A 137 -11.63 -21.21 -13.78
N GLN A 138 -12.82 -20.68 -13.52
CA GLN A 138 -13.67 -20.01 -14.49
C GLN A 138 -13.65 -18.50 -14.26
N LYS A 139 -13.47 -17.73 -15.33
CA LYS A 139 -13.56 -16.27 -15.29
C LYS A 139 -14.95 -15.84 -15.74
N SER A 140 -15.68 -15.11 -14.91
CA SER A 140 -16.98 -14.53 -15.31
C SER A 140 -16.84 -13.07 -15.75
N HIS A 141 -15.99 -12.30 -15.07
CA HIS A 141 -15.62 -10.92 -15.39
C HIS A 141 -14.13 -10.69 -15.08
N ALA A 142 -13.57 -9.54 -15.47
CA ALA A 142 -12.13 -9.24 -15.32
C ALA A 142 -11.61 -9.46 -13.89
N ASP A 143 -12.44 -9.15 -12.90
CA ASP A 143 -12.08 -9.15 -11.48
C ASP A 143 -12.72 -10.29 -10.67
N LEU A 144 -13.42 -11.24 -11.32
CA LEU A 144 -14.06 -12.36 -10.63
C LEU A 144 -13.68 -13.70 -11.26
N VAL A 145 -13.10 -14.56 -10.42
CA VAL A 145 -12.78 -15.95 -10.75
C VAL A 145 -13.54 -16.86 -9.80
N TRP A 146 -14.06 -17.97 -10.30
CA TRP A 146 -14.78 -18.93 -9.49
C TRP A 146 -14.51 -20.36 -9.95
N ALA A 147 -14.72 -21.31 -9.05
CA ALA A 147 -14.68 -22.73 -9.36
C ALA A 147 -15.50 -23.52 -8.35
N ARG A 148 -15.60 -24.83 -8.56
CA ARG A 148 -16.19 -25.76 -7.61
C ARG A 148 -15.30 -26.98 -7.50
N THR A 149 -14.93 -27.36 -6.29
CA THR A 149 -14.19 -28.60 -6.04
C THR A 149 -15.05 -29.81 -6.45
N SER A 150 -14.41 -30.95 -6.71
CA SER A 150 -15.13 -32.20 -7.03
C SER A 150 -16.11 -32.64 -5.94
N ASP A 151 -15.82 -32.31 -4.68
CA ASP A 151 -16.69 -32.56 -3.52
C ASP A 151 -17.70 -31.43 -3.25
N GLY A 152 -17.88 -30.51 -4.20
CA GLY A 152 -19.00 -29.56 -4.22
C GLY A 152 -18.79 -28.24 -3.49
N VAL A 153 -17.58 -27.94 -2.99
CA VAL A 153 -17.28 -26.65 -2.34
C VAL A 153 -17.09 -25.58 -3.41
N GLY A 154 -17.85 -24.47 -3.30
CA GLY A 154 -17.68 -23.32 -4.19
C GLY A 154 -16.50 -22.45 -3.76
N TYR A 155 -15.74 -21.97 -4.73
CA TYR A 155 -14.66 -21.01 -4.57
C TYR A 155 -14.96 -19.77 -5.38
N VAL A 156 -14.73 -18.59 -4.80
CA VAL A 156 -14.81 -17.29 -5.47
C VAL A 156 -13.61 -16.46 -5.05
N ASN A 157 -12.92 -15.88 -6.03
CA ASN A 157 -11.90 -14.86 -5.86
C ASN A 157 -12.39 -13.57 -6.50
N VAL A 158 -12.43 -12.50 -5.70
CA VAL A 158 -12.75 -11.15 -6.17
C VAL A 158 -11.48 -10.32 -6.08
N ARG A 159 -10.91 -9.96 -7.23
CA ARG A 159 -9.64 -9.22 -7.32
C ARG A 159 -9.79 -7.73 -7.10
N ARG A 160 -10.97 -7.19 -7.44
CA ARG A 160 -11.32 -5.79 -7.28
C ARG A 160 -12.82 -5.67 -7.12
N LEU A 161 -13.24 -4.84 -6.18
CA LEU A 161 -14.61 -4.34 -6.10
C LEU A 161 -14.58 -2.97 -6.77
N ASN A 162 -15.25 -2.83 -7.92
CA ASN A 162 -15.37 -1.53 -8.59
C ASN A 162 -16.48 -0.75 -7.89
N GLY A 163 -16.11 0.22 -7.06
CA GLY A 163 -17.01 1.12 -6.33
C GLY A 163 -16.23 2.33 -5.81
N GLU A 164 -16.92 3.46 -5.58
CA GLU A 164 -16.30 4.68 -5.04
C GLU A 164 -15.65 4.38 -3.68
N GLU A 165 -14.45 4.91 -3.45
CA GLU A 165 -13.79 4.79 -2.14
C GLU A 165 -14.61 5.55 -1.08
N PRO A 166 -15.11 4.86 -0.03
CA PRO A 166 -15.80 5.55 1.03
C PRO A 166 -14.83 6.48 1.75
N ARG A 167 -15.22 7.75 1.89
CA ARG A 167 -14.44 8.79 2.61
C ARG A 167 -14.64 8.74 4.13
N TRP A 168 -14.94 7.57 4.67
CA TRP A 168 -15.33 7.39 6.07
C TRP A 168 -14.38 6.45 6.78
N LEU A 169 -14.25 6.65 8.09
CA LEU A 169 -13.54 5.72 8.96
C LEU A 169 -14.37 4.44 9.06
N ASP A 170 -13.82 3.31 8.63
CA ASP A 170 -14.49 2.03 8.71
C ASP A 170 -14.56 1.59 10.18
N LEU A 171 -15.77 1.43 10.71
CA LEU A 171 -16.03 1.02 12.08
C LEU A 171 -16.60 -0.40 12.13
N ASP A 172 -16.26 -1.15 13.18
CA ASP A 172 -16.94 -2.39 13.52
C ASP A 172 -18.35 -2.14 14.09
N PRO A 173 -19.18 -3.18 14.31
CA PRO A 173 -20.52 -3.02 14.86
C PRO A 173 -20.59 -2.36 16.26
N PHE A 174 -19.45 -2.21 16.94
CA PHE A 174 -19.33 -1.58 18.24
C PHE A 174 -18.75 -0.16 18.17
N GLY A 175 -18.56 0.38 16.97
CA GLY A 175 -18.02 1.72 16.74
C GLY A 175 -16.50 1.79 16.82
N THR A 176 -15.80 0.66 16.84
CA THR A 176 -14.33 0.62 16.90
C THR A 176 -13.75 0.72 15.49
N PRO A 177 -12.75 1.59 15.26
CA PRO A 177 -12.07 1.66 13.96
C PRO A 177 -11.44 0.33 13.56
N LEU A 178 -11.76 -0.11 12.34
CA LEU A 178 -11.16 -1.27 11.67
C LEU A 178 -9.76 -0.94 11.15
N ASP A 179 -9.48 0.32 10.85
CA ASP A 179 -8.17 0.74 10.40
C ASP A 179 -7.06 0.39 11.40
N GLY A 180 -6.02 -0.29 10.91
CA GLY A 180 -4.90 -0.79 11.73
C GLY A 180 -5.18 -2.07 12.51
N ARG A 181 -6.44 -2.52 12.62
CA ARG A 181 -6.83 -3.76 13.31
C ARG A 181 -7.34 -4.85 12.38
N GLY A 182 -8.05 -4.47 11.31
CA GLY A 182 -8.76 -5.36 10.40
C GLY A 182 -9.89 -6.13 11.08
N VAL A 183 -10.62 -6.94 10.29
CA VAL A 183 -11.59 -7.91 10.81
C VAL A 183 -10.85 -9.20 11.14
N GLN A 184 -10.88 -9.61 12.41
CA GLN A 184 -10.20 -10.82 12.86
C GLN A 184 -10.99 -12.08 12.41
N PRO A 185 -10.33 -13.10 11.86
CA PRO A 185 -11.02 -14.30 11.43
C PRO A 185 -11.47 -15.13 12.64
N ALA A 186 -12.66 -15.72 12.56
CA ALA A 186 -13.16 -16.65 13.59
C ALA A 186 -12.27 -17.90 13.71
N ILE A 187 -11.60 -18.28 12.62
CA ILE A 187 -10.63 -19.38 12.57
C ILE A 187 -9.30 -18.76 12.17
N ARG A 188 -8.39 -18.62 13.13
CA ARG A 188 -7.05 -18.08 12.90
C ARG A 188 -6.12 -19.17 12.40
N ILE A 189 -5.41 -18.87 11.31
CA ILE A 189 -4.36 -19.72 10.74
C ILE A 189 -3.04 -18.96 10.90
N ASP A 190 -2.14 -19.46 11.75
CA ASP A 190 -0.82 -18.86 11.98
C ASP A 190 0.18 -19.26 10.87
N ALA A 191 -0.17 -18.96 9.62
CA ALA A 191 0.68 -19.20 8.46
C ALA A 191 1.77 -18.13 8.33
N LYS A 192 2.97 -18.55 7.97
CA LYS A 192 4.09 -17.66 7.65
C LYS A 192 4.18 -17.44 6.14
N PRO A 193 4.84 -16.36 5.67
CA PRO A 193 5.03 -16.12 4.24
C PRO A 193 5.63 -17.32 3.49
N GLU A 194 6.53 -18.07 4.13
CA GLU A 194 7.22 -19.21 3.53
C GLU A 194 6.31 -20.45 3.40
N ASP A 195 5.17 -20.48 4.10
CA ASP A 195 4.21 -21.56 4.02
C ASP A 195 3.38 -21.54 2.73
N PHE A 196 3.36 -20.40 2.02
CA PHE A 196 2.66 -20.23 0.75
C PHE A 196 3.59 -20.63 -0.41
N THR A 197 3.41 -21.85 -0.91
CA THR A 197 4.19 -22.38 -2.05
C THR A 197 3.27 -22.64 -3.24
N PRO A 198 3.79 -22.89 -4.45
CA PRO A 198 2.95 -23.26 -5.58
C PRO A 198 2.07 -24.50 -5.34
N GLU A 199 2.43 -25.34 -4.38
CA GLU A 199 1.72 -26.57 -4.02
C GLU A 199 0.79 -26.41 -2.82
N ARG A 200 1.06 -25.41 -1.95
CA ARG A 200 0.44 -25.29 -0.63
C ARG A 200 -0.10 -23.89 -0.37
N ASP A 201 -1.35 -23.84 0.08
CA ASP A 201 -1.97 -22.64 0.64
C ASP A 201 -2.63 -23.02 1.98
N PRO A 202 -1.98 -22.73 3.13
CA PRO A 202 -2.46 -23.16 4.44
C PRO A 202 -3.85 -22.61 4.78
N VAL A 203 -4.18 -21.43 4.27
CA VAL A 203 -5.47 -20.79 4.54
C VAL A 203 -6.57 -21.51 3.75
N LEU A 204 -6.33 -21.79 2.47
CA LEU A 204 -7.25 -22.56 1.64
C LEU A 204 -7.44 -23.99 2.15
N GLU A 205 -6.36 -24.66 2.54
CA GLU A 205 -6.39 -26.03 3.08
C GLU A 205 -7.20 -26.11 4.36
N ALA A 206 -6.99 -25.16 5.29
CA ALA A 206 -7.75 -25.09 6.52
C ALA A 206 -9.23 -24.79 6.26
N ALA A 207 -9.53 -23.87 5.33
CA ALA A 207 -10.90 -23.55 4.95
C ALA A 207 -11.63 -24.78 4.37
N LEU A 208 -11.00 -25.51 3.45
CA LEU A 208 -11.56 -26.74 2.89
C LEU A 208 -11.72 -27.82 3.94
N THR A 209 -10.72 -28.01 4.81
CA THR A 209 -10.81 -28.95 5.93
C THR A 209 -11.99 -28.64 6.84
N HIS A 210 -12.21 -27.36 7.15
CA HIS A 210 -13.33 -26.92 7.97
C HIS A 210 -14.68 -27.17 7.28
N LEU A 211 -14.83 -26.73 6.02
CA LEU A 211 -16.08 -26.90 5.25
C LEU A 211 -16.41 -28.37 5.01
N ARG A 212 -15.39 -29.23 4.92
CA ARG A 212 -15.56 -30.65 4.66
C ARG A 212 -16.05 -31.46 5.86
N LYS A 213 -16.07 -30.88 7.06
CA LYS A 213 -16.68 -31.51 8.25
C LYS A 213 -18.19 -31.73 8.08
N GLN A 214 -18.86 -30.90 7.28
CA GLN A 214 -20.25 -31.13 6.91
C GLN A 214 -20.33 -32.12 5.74
N PRO A 215 -21.18 -33.16 5.82
CA PRO A 215 -21.43 -34.09 4.72
C PRO A 215 -21.86 -33.34 3.46
N GLN A 216 -21.39 -33.78 2.29
CA GLN A 216 -21.70 -33.10 1.02
C GLN A 216 -23.21 -32.93 0.78
N ALA A 217 -24.02 -33.93 1.16
CA ALA A 217 -25.48 -33.89 1.04
C ALA A 217 -26.15 -32.79 1.88
N GLU A 218 -25.48 -32.30 2.93
CA GLU A 218 -25.99 -31.28 3.86
C GLU A 218 -25.48 -29.87 3.54
N ARG A 219 -24.49 -29.74 2.62
CA ARG A 219 -23.93 -28.46 2.18
C ARG A 219 -24.94 -27.72 1.31
N LYS A 220 -25.86 -26.98 1.94
CA LYS A 220 -26.84 -26.14 1.24
C LYS A 220 -26.17 -24.87 0.70
N PRO A 221 -26.53 -24.40 -0.51
CA PRO A 221 -26.12 -23.07 -0.95
C PRO A 221 -26.66 -22.03 0.05
N ALA A 222 -25.89 -20.96 0.28
CA ALA A 222 -26.35 -19.84 1.08
C ALA A 222 -27.69 -19.35 0.53
N ARG A 223 -28.72 -19.30 1.38
CA ARG A 223 -30.02 -18.75 0.98
C ARG A 223 -29.80 -17.28 0.64
N ARG A 224 -30.29 -16.84 -0.53
CA ARG A 224 -30.43 -15.41 -0.79
C ARG A 224 -31.32 -14.83 0.31
N GLN A 225 -30.78 -13.90 1.09
CA GLN A 225 -31.59 -13.00 1.91
C GLN A 225 -32.16 -11.91 1.01
#